data_AF-A0A9D8MI51-F1
#
_entry.id   AF-A0A9D8MI51-F1
#
_cell.length_a   1.000
_cell.length_b   1.000
_cell.length_c   1.000
_cell.angle_alpha   90.00
_cell.angle_beta   90.00
_cell.angle_gamma   90.00
#
_symmetry.space_group_name_H-M   'P 1'
#
loop_
_entity.id
_entity.type
_entity.pdbx_description
1 polymer ?
#
loop_
_entity_poly.entity_id
_entity_poly.type
_entity_poly.pdbx_seq_one_letter_code
_entity_poly.pdbx_strand_id
1 'polypeptide(L)'
;MNILQRNFFRLLRSGALNEYESLEPMSLYKWQQLAKLIERQGVAEIAVKGLRNHTFDESANFPKKMIDDLQAYAATSEKKDSRLPRLSNRLLNRRLRKIQKGERHLIDASMPTLDLLNIIVKNISLILNNGISLSAISELGSYLRTRGDKVDFVKLDGWLEKLHIKRLAQLEGSILI
;
A
#
# COMPACT_ATOMS: atom_id res chain seq x y z
N MET A 1 -14.05 -17.95 -1.19
CA MET A 1 -14.07 -16.59 -0.64
C MET A 1 -15.50 -16.17 -0.36
N ASN A 2 -15.83 -15.60 0.80
CA ASN A 2 -17.19 -15.16 1.14
C ASN A 2 -17.49 -13.73 0.62
N ILE A 3 -18.75 -13.29 0.68
CA ILE A 3 -19.16 -11.97 0.16
C ILE A 3 -18.43 -10.80 0.84
N LEU A 4 -18.14 -10.92 2.14
CA LEU A 4 -17.39 -9.92 2.91
C LEU A 4 -15.98 -9.74 2.33
N GLN A 5 -15.27 -10.85 2.12
CA GLN A 5 -13.92 -10.85 1.56
C GLN A 5 -13.91 -10.35 0.12
N ARG A 6 -14.88 -10.78 -0.72
CA ARG A 6 -14.99 -10.29 -2.11
C ARG A 6 -15.18 -8.79 -2.16
N ASN A 7 -16.18 -8.25 -1.46
CA ASN A 7 -16.42 -6.81 -1.45
C ASN A 7 -15.27 -6.03 -0.80
N PHE A 8 -14.62 -6.59 0.23
CA PHE A 8 -13.41 -6.01 0.80
C PHE A 8 -12.31 -5.83 -0.26
N PHE A 9 -11.98 -6.88 -1.01
CA PHE A 9 -10.96 -6.79 -2.06
C PHE A 9 -11.38 -5.87 -3.21
N ARG A 10 -12.66 -5.88 -3.62
CA ARG A 10 -13.19 -4.95 -4.64
C ARG A 10 -13.01 -3.49 -4.21
N LEU A 11 -13.33 -3.15 -2.96
CA LEU A 11 -13.11 -1.80 -2.44
C LEU A 11 -11.63 -1.41 -2.44
N LEU A 12 -10.74 -2.32 -2.06
CA LEU A 12 -9.30 -2.05 -2.06
C LEU A 12 -8.74 -1.89 -3.47
N ARG A 13 -9.15 -2.73 -4.41
CA ARG A 13 -8.78 -2.62 -5.83
C ARG A 13 -9.26 -1.31 -6.44
N SER A 14 -10.51 -0.93 -6.18
CA SER A 14 -11.08 0.35 -6.60
C SER A 14 -10.34 1.53 -5.98
N GLY A 15 -10.02 1.48 -4.69
CA GLY A 15 -9.32 2.55 -3.98
C GLY A 15 -7.85 2.71 -4.37
N ALA A 16 -7.11 1.61 -4.45
CA ALA A 16 -5.66 1.64 -4.64
C ALA A 16 -5.22 1.57 -6.10
N LEU A 17 -5.91 0.75 -6.91
CA LEU A 17 -5.52 0.40 -8.28
C LEU A 17 -6.45 1.01 -9.33
N ASN A 18 -7.53 1.69 -8.92
CA ASN A 18 -8.58 2.21 -9.79
C ASN A 18 -9.21 1.12 -10.67
N GLU A 19 -9.36 -0.09 -10.13
CA GLU A 19 -10.08 -1.19 -10.77
C GLU A 19 -11.50 -1.25 -10.22
N TYR A 20 -12.47 -0.94 -11.07
CA TYR A 20 -13.88 -0.82 -10.66
C TYR A 20 -14.61 -2.13 -10.90
N GLU A 21 -14.93 -2.84 -9.83
CA GLU A 21 -15.77 -4.04 -9.84
C GLU A 21 -17.07 -3.75 -9.06
N SER A 22 -18.22 -4.16 -9.61
CA SER A 22 -19.51 -3.96 -8.94
C SER A 22 -19.55 -4.62 -7.56
N LEU A 23 -20.01 -3.88 -6.54
CA LEU A 23 -20.17 -4.42 -5.19
C LEU A 23 -21.40 -5.32 -5.11
N GLU A 24 -21.25 -6.49 -4.50
CA GLU A 24 -22.39 -7.35 -4.22
C GLU A 24 -23.23 -6.76 -3.07
N PRO A 25 -24.57 -6.81 -3.14
CA PRO A 25 -25.42 -6.30 -2.08
C PRO A 25 -25.20 -7.07 -0.77
N MET A 26 -25.08 -6.32 0.34
CA MET A 26 -24.87 -6.89 1.67
C MET A 26 -25.90 -6.35 2.66
N SER A 27 -26.28 -7.19 3.62
CA SER A 27 -27.07 -6.77 4.78
C SER A 27 -26.29 -5.74 5.62
N LEU A 28 -27.00 -4.89 6.37
CA LEU A 28 -26.40 -3.91 7.30
C LEU A 28 -25.35 -4.53 8.25
N TYR A 29 -25.63 -5.73 8.80
CA TYR A 29 -24.69 -6.43 9.68
C TYR A 29 -23.35 -6.74 8.98
N LYS A 30 -23.39 -7.18 7.73
CA LYS A 30 -22.20 -7.47 6.93
C LYS A 30 -21.41 -6.20 6.62
N TRP A 31 -22.08 -5.08 6.34
CA TRP A 31 -21.41 -3.78 6.20
C TRP A 31 -20.66 -3.37 7.47
N GLN A 32 -21.28 -3.54 8.64
CA GLN A 32 -20.61 -3.27 9.92
C GLN A 32 -19.39 -4.19 10.16
N GLN A 33 -19.48 -5.47 9.80
CA GLN A 33 -18.34 -6.38 9.89
C GLN A 33 -17.22 -5.99 8.91
N LEU A 34 -17.59 -5.53 7.71
CA LEU A 34 -16.63 -5.01 6.74
C LEU A 34 -15.92 -3.75 7.26
N ALA A 35 -16.64 -2.82 7.89
CA ALA A 35 -16.05 -1.63 8.53
C ALA A 35 -14.98 -2.02 9.55
N LYS A 36 -15.33 -2.93 10.47
CA LYS A 36 -14.40 -3.46 11.48
C LYS A 36 -13.19 -4.15 10.84
N LEU A 37 -13.39 -4.86 9.73
CA LEU A 37 -12.29 -5.49 8.99
C LEU A 37 -11.36 -4.44 8.37
N ILE A 38 -11.91 -3.39 7.77
CA ILE A 38 -11.15 -2.27 7.18
C ILE A 38 -10.29 -1.58 8.24
N GLU A 39 -10.86 -1.27 9.40
CA GLU A 39 -10.15 -0.66 10.53
C GLU A 39 -9.03 -1.57 11.03
N ARG A 40 -9.33 -2.86 11.29
CA ARG A 40 -8.34 -3.84 11.78
C ARG A 40 -7.17 -4.05 10.83
N GLN A 41 -7.42 -4.00 9.52
CA GLN A 41 -6.39 -4.17 8.50
C GLN A 41 -5.63 -2.87 8.19
N GLY A 42 -6.02 -1.74 8.79
CA GLY A 42 -5.36 -0.45 8.61
C GLY A 42 -5.45 0.08 7.17
N VAL A 43 -6.54 -0.22 6.46
CA VAL A 43 -6.77 0.13 5.04
C VAL A 43 -7.91 1.12 4.86
N ALA A 44 -8.26 1.88 5.92
CA ALA A 44 -9.39 2.80 5.92
C ALA A 44 -9.32 3.86 4.82
N GLU A 45 -8.17 4.52 4.63
CA GLU A 45 -7.98 5.52 3.57
C GLU A 45 -8.25 4.95 2.17
N ILE A 46 -7.69 3.76 1.89
CA ILE A 46 -7.84 3.08 0.61
C ILE A 46 -9.31 2.69 0.41
N ALA A 47 -9.93 2.12 1.43
CA ALA A 47 -11.33 1.70 1.38
C ALA A 47 -12.29 2.88 1.21
N VAL A 48 -12.04 4.01 1.87
CA VAL A 48 -12.82 5.25 1.70
C VAL A 48 -12.71 5.76 0.26
N LYS A 49 -11.51 5.75 -0.32
CA LYS A 49 -11.32 6.12 -1.73
C LYS A 49 -12.08 5.17 -2.66
N GLY A 50 -12.02 3.85 -2.40
CA GLY A 50 -12.80 2.86 -3.14
C GLY A 50 -14.30 3.09 -3.01
N LEU A 51 -14.81 3.35 -1.81
CA LEU A 51 -16.22 3.64 -1.57
C LEU A 51 -16.70 4.87 -2.34
N ARG A 52 -15.90 5.93 -2.42
CA ARG A 52 -16.23 7.13 -3.22
C ARG A 52 -16.43 6.79 -4.69
N ASN A 53 -15.65 5.86 -5.23
CA ASN A 53 -15.78 5.42 -6.61
C ASN A 53 -17.05 4.59 -6.88
N HIS A 54 -17.64 3.98 -5.84
CA HIS A 54 -18.86 3.17 -5.93
C HIS A 54 -20.12 3.92 -5.44
N THR A 55 -20.06 5.24 -5.29
CA THR A 55 -21.19 6.06 -4.82
C THR A 55 -22.42 6.02 -5.74
N PHE A 56 -22.24 5.60 -6.99
CA PHE A 56 -23.29 5.48 -8.01
C PHE A 56 -23.74 4.03 -8.28
N ASP A 57 -23.20 3.03 -7.56
CA ASP A 57 -23.67 1.65 -7.69
C ASP A 57 -25.07 1.51 -7.06
N GLU A 58 -26.12 1.65 -7.87
CA GLU A 58 -27.53 1.60 -7.45
C GLU A 58 -27.91 0.29 -6.71
N SER A 59 -27.17 -0.80 -6.94
CA SER A 59 -27.39 -2.09 -6.29
C SER A 59 -26.79 -2.19 -4.88
N ALA A 60 -25.88 -1.29 -4.49
CA ALA A 60 -25.24 -1.31 -3.20
C ALA A 60 -26.06 -0.49 -2.20
N ASN A 61 -26.94 -1.16 -1.45
CA ASN A 61 -27.65 -0.56 -0.32
C ASN A 61 -26.65 -0.24 0.81
N PHE A 62 -25.91 0.86 0.65
CA PHE A 62 -24.73 1.22 1.43
C PHE A 62 -25.09 2.20 2.57
N PRO A 63 -24.69 1.95 3.83
CA PRO A 63 -25.01 2.85 4.94
C PRO A 63 -24.12 4.10 4.93
N LYS A 64 -24.66 5.28 4.59
CA LYS A 64 -23.90 6.56 4.56
C LYS A 64 -23.10 6.83 5.85
N LYS A 65 -23.69 6.53 7.01
CA LYS A 65 -23.06 6.66 8.33
C LYS A 65 -21.70 5.94 8.44
N MET A 66 -21.56 4.79 7.77
CA MET A 66 -20.30 4.03 7.77
C MET A 66 -19.18 4.75 7.01
N ILE A 67 -19.48 5.52 5.95
CA ILE A 67 -18.47 6.34 5.27
C ILE A 67 -17.95 7.41 6.21
N ASP A 68 -18.85 8.10 6.90
CA ASP A 68 -18.48 9.19 7.79
C ASP A 68 -17.60 8.67 8.95
N ASP A 69 -17.98 7.53 9.53
CA ASP A 69 -17.21 6.86 10.58
C ASP A 69 -15.81 6.45 10.08
N LEU A 70 -15.72 5.83 8.89
CA LEU A 70 -14.44 5.42 8.29
C LEU A 70 -13.58 6.62 7.85
N GLN A 71 -14.20 7.71 7.40
CA GLN A 71 -13.50 8.96 7.06
C GLN A 71 -12.92 9.63 8.31
N ALA A 72 -13.69 9.70 9.38
CA ALA A 72 -13.22 10.22 10.67
C ALA A 72 -12.07 9.35 11.23
N TYR A 73 -12.20 8.02 11.12
CA TYR A 73 -11.14 7.09 11.51
C TYR A 73 -9.87 7.23 10.65
N ALA A 74 -10.02 7.37 9.34
CA ALA A 74 -8.90 7.59 8.43
C ALA A 74 -8.15 8.88 8.79
N ALA A 75 -8.87 9.99 8.99
CA ALA A 75 -8.28 11.28 9.36
C ALA A 75 -7.55 11.25 10.73
N THR A 76 -8.01 10.43 11.67
CA THR A 76 -7.32 10.24 12.97
C THR A 76 -6.13 9.27 12.89
N SER A 77 -6.16 8.35 11.93
CA SER A 77 -5.10 7.36 11.70
C SER A 77 -3.93 7.90 10.87
N GLU A 78 -4.01 9.14 10.36
CA GLU A 78 -3.04 9.83 9.48
C GLU A 78 -1.63 10.09 10.07
N LYS A 79 -1.18 9.31 11.06
CA LYS A 79 0.25 9.19 11.32
C LYS A 79 0.88 8.22 10.32
N LYS A 80 0.85 8.60 9.04
CA LYS A 80 1.73 8.02 8.02
C LYS A 80 3.15 8.24 8.56
N ASP A 81 3.80 7.16 8.99
CA ASP A 81 5.12 7.24 9.66
C ASP A 81 6.09 7.98 8.73
N SER A 82 6.28 9.28 9.00
CA SER A 82 7.07 10.20 8.20
C SER A 82 8.57 9.97 8.38
N ARG A 83 8.93 8.98 9.20
CA ARG A 83 10.29 8.50 9.34
C ARG A 83 10.76 7.95 8.00
N LEU A 84 11.92 8.46 7.57
CA LEU A 84 12.64 7.88 6.45
C LEU A 84 12.76 6.36 6.65
N PRO A 85 12.54 5.57 5.59
CA PRO A 85 12.61 4.11 5.67
C PRO A 85 13.99 3.69 6.17
N ARG A 86 14.00 2.75 7.11
CA ARG A 86 15.19 2.24 7.77
C ARG A 86 15.14 0.73 7.81
N LEU A 87 16.28 0.12 7.52
CA LEU A 87 16.54 -1.29 7.77
C LEU A 87 16.82 -1.51 9.26
N SER A 88 16.67 -2.73 9.74
CA SER A 88 16.96 -3.04 11.16
C SER A 88 18.46 -3.03 11.46
N ASN A 89 19.31 -3.23 10.44
CA ASN A 89 20.77 -3.30 10.59
C ASN A 89 21.46 -1.95 10.36
N ARG A 90 22.34 -1.54 11.29
CA ARG A 90 23.12 -0.28 11.23
C ARG A 90 24.00 -0.17 9.99
N LEU A 91 24.63 -1.26 9.55
CA LEU A 91 25.53 -1.27 8.40
C LEU A 91 24.76 -1.13 7.08
N LEU A 92 23.67 -1.87 6.92
CA LEU A 92 22.79 -1.76 5.74
C LEU A 92 22.09 -0.40 5.69
N ASN A 93 21.71 0.17 6.84
CA ASN A 93 21.21 1.54 6.93
C ASN A 93 22.21 2.58 6.43
N ARG A 94 23.49 2.43 6.76
CA ARG A 94 24.54 3.33 6.23
C ARG A 94 24.65 3.21 4.72
N ARG A 95 24.58 1.98 4.17
CA ARG A 95 24.56 1.75 2.72
C ARG A 95 23.33 2.36 2.05
N LEU A 96 22.13 2.17 2.62
CA LEU A 96 20.89 2.76 2.12
C LEU A 96 20.97 4.29 2.08
N ARG A 97 21.44 4.93 3.16
CA ARG A 97 21.63 6.38 3.20
C ARG A 97 22.65 6.87 2.17
N LYS A 98 23.70 6.08 1.89
CA LYS A 98 24.69 6.41 0.85
C LYS A 98 24.04 6.37 -0.53
N ILE A 99 23.19 5.38 -0.82
CA ILE A 99 22.42 5.30 -2.06
C ILE A 99 21.46 6.50 -2.17
N GLN A 100 20.67 6.76 -1.13
CA GLN A 100 19.70 7.87 -1.11
C GLN A 100 20.34 9.24 -1.32
N LYS A 101 21.47 9.51 -0.67
CA LYS A 101 22.18 10.78 -0.85
C LYS A 101 22.87 10.84 -2.22
N GLY A 102 23.55 9.77 -2.62
CA GLY A 102 24.25 9.72 -3.91
C GLY A 102 23.31 9.98 -5.08
N GLU A 103 22.16 9.32 -5.10
CA GLU A 103 21.18 9.46 -6.17
C GLU A 103 20.63 10.88 -6.29
N ARG A 104 20.33 11.54 -5.16
CA ARG A 104 19.79 12.92 -5.15
C ARG A 104 20.74 13.97 -5.70
N HIS A 105 22.03 13.66 -5.83
CA HIS A 105 23.05 14.58 -6.32
C HIS A 105 23.51 14.26 -7.75
N LEU A 106 22.98 13.21 -8.37
CA LEU A 106 23.24 12.91 -9.78
C LEU A 106 22.40 13.81 -10.69
N ILE A 107 22.98 14.19 -11.83
CA ILE A 107 22.27 14.96 -12.87
C ILE A 107 21.14 14.10 -13.47
N ASP A 108 21.39 12.81 -13.66
CA ASP A 108 20.41 11.81 -14.13
C ASP A 108 19.83 11.00 -12.96
N ALA A 109 19.34 11.69 -11.93
CA ALA A 109 18.75 11.04 -10.76
C ALA A 109 17.40 10.39 -11.10
N SER A 110 17.29 9.08 -10.92
CA SER A 110 16.00 8.39 -11.01
C SER A 110 15.28 8.46 -9.67
N MET A 111 14.60 9.59 -9.44
CA MET A 111 13.73 9.77 -8.27
C MET A 111 12.64 8.68 -8.17
N PRO A 112 12.01 8.21 -9.28
CA PRO A 112 11.06 7.11 -9.20
C PRO A 112 11.66 5.79 -8.71
N THR A 113 12.89 5.46 -9.15
CA THR A 113 13.59 4.28 -8.63
C THR A 113 13.91 4.42 -7.15
N LEU A 114 14.30 5.62 -6.71
CA LEU A 114 14.59 5.90 -5.30
C LEU A 114 13.33 5.77 -4.42
N ASP A 115 12.21 6.33 -4.88
CA ASP A 115 10.92 6.25 -4.22
C ASP A 115 10.46 4.79 -4.09
N LEU A 116 10.60 3.99 -5.16
CA LEU A 116 10.28 2.56 -5.10
C LEU A 116 11.17 1.81 -4.10
N LEU A 117 12.49 2.08 -4.09
CA LEU A 117 13.40 1.51 -3.09
C LEU A 117 12.95 1.87 -1.67
N ASN A 118 12.52 3.11 -1.44
CA ASN A 118 12.05 3.58 -0.14
C ASN A 118 10.77 2.85 0.30
N ILE A 119 9.84 2.62 -0.63
CA ILE A 119 8.62 1.85 -0.36
C ILE A 119 8.97 0.40 0.00
N ILE A 120 9.82 -0.26 -0.79
CA ILE A 120 10.27 -1.63 -0.51
C ILE A 120 10.93 -1.71 0.87
N VAL A 121 11.88 -0.82 1.18
CA VAL A 121 12.55 -0.85 2.50
C VAL A 121 11.56 -0.62 3.65
N LYS A 122 10.58 0.28 3.48
CA LYS A 122 9.52 0.50 4.46
C LYS A 122 8.72 -0.79 4.67
N ASN A 123 8.29 -1.43 3.59
CA ASN A 123 7.51 -2.67 3.62
C ASN A 123 8.29 -3.79 4.31
N ILE A 124 9.57 -3.97 3.98
CA ILE A 124 10.45 -4.93 4.65
C ILE A 124 10.51 -4.66 6.15
N SER A 125 10.67 -3.39 6.56
CA SER A 125 10.74 -3.04 7.98
C SER A 125 9.41 -3.35 8.71
N LEU A 126 8.27 -3.21 8.03
CA LEU A 126 6.97 -3.57 8.58
C LEU A 126 6.84 -5.10 8.68
N ILE A 127 7.21 -5.83 7.64
CA ILE A 127 7.17 -7.31 7.61
C ILE A 127 8.00 -7.89 8.75
N LEU A 128 9.20 -7.38 8.98
CA LEU A 128 10.10 -7.88 10.02
C LEU A 128 9.65 -7.56 11.44
N ASN A 129 8.92 -6.46 11.66
CA ASN A 129 8.55 -6.01 13.01
C ASN A 129 7.10 -6.36 13.38
N ASN A 130 6.18 -6.23 12.42
CA ASN A 130 4.73 -6.29 12.64
C ASN A 130 4.03 -7.33 11.72
N GLY A 131 4.77 -7.98 10.82
CA GLY A 131 4.21 -8.87 9.80
C GLY A 131 3.70 -8.13 8.56
N ILE A 132 3.03 -8.88 7.68
CA ILE A 132 2.56 -8.38 6.39
C ILE A 132 1.43 -7.37 6.58
N SER A 133 1.57 -6.18 5.98
CA SER A 133 0.58 -5.11 6.01
C SER A 133 -0.05 -4.92 4.64
N LEU A 134 -1.38 -5.05 4.57
CA LEU A 134 -2.14 -4.90 3.32
C LEU A 134 -2.08 -3.46 2.78
N SER A 135 -2.06 -2.45 3.66
CA SER A 135 -1.90 -1.05 3.24
C SER A 135 -0.52 -0.80 2.64
N ALA A 136 0.53 -1.39 3.20
CA ALA A 136 1.90 -1.28 2.71
C ALA A 136 2.09 -1.97 1.33
N ILE A 137 1.52 -3.17 1.16
CA ILE A 137 1.49 -3.87 -0.13
C ILE A 137 0.68 -3.07 -1.16
N SER A 138 -0.46 -2.54 -0.75
CA SER A 138 -1.31 -1.75 -1.63
C SER A 138 -0.63 -0.44 -2.08
N GLU A 139 0.15 0.20 -1.21
CA GLU A 139 0.99 1.37 -1.56
C GLU A 139 2.03 1.01 -2.62
N LEU A 140 2.71 -0.15 -2.46
CA LEU A 140 3.66 -0.66 -3.44
C LEU A 140 3.01 -0.96 -4.80
N GLY A 141 1.87 -1.67 -4.81
CA GLY A 141 1.14 -1.99 -6.03
C GLY A 141 0.64 -0.73 -6.78
N SER A 142 0.07 0.23 -6.03
CA SER A 142 -0.37 1.50 -6.60
C SER A 142 0.79 2.31 -7.18
N TYR A 143 1.95 2.31 -6.52
CA TYR A 143 3.16 2.97 -7.03
C TYR A 143 3.65 2.34 -8.34
N LEU A 144 3.77 1.00 -8.38
CA LEU A 144 4.21 0.28 -9.58
C LEU A 144 3.27 0.52 -10.77
N ARG A 145 1.96 0.59 -10.55
CA ARG A 145 0.99 0.82 -11.61
C ARG A 145 0.99 2.26 -12.14
N THR A 146 1.33 3.23 -11.30
CA THR A 146 1.28 4.67 -11.66
C THR A 146 2.60 5.26 -12.10
N ARG A 147 3.73 4.71 -11.64
CA ARG A 147 5.09 5.22 -11.90
C ARG A 147 6.10 4.14 -12.29
N GLY A 148 5.68 2.88 -12.41
CA GLY A 148 6.57 1.77 -12.72
C GLY A 148 7.25 1.89 -14.10
N ASP A 149 6.61 2.57 -15.05
CA ASP A 149 7.17 2.91 -16.36
C ASP A 149 8.42 3.81 -16.28
N LYS A 150 8.54 4.60 -15.20
CA LYS A 150 9.65 5.53 -14.95
C LYS A 150 10.74 4.95 -14.06
N VAL A 151 10.59 3.69 -13.63
CA VAL A 151 11.55 3.02 -12.75
C VAL A 151 12.63 2.35 -13.58
N ASP A 152 13.88 2.72 -13.31
CA ASP A 152 15.04 1.93 -13.74
C ASP A 152 15.18 0.67 -12.86
N PHE A 153 14.65 -0.45 -13.34
CA PHE A 153 14.68 -1.72 -12.63
C PHE A 153 16.07 -2.37 -12.57
N VAL A 154 16.95 -2.07 -13.53
CA VAL A 154 18.34 -2.57 -13.52
C VAL A 154 19.10 -1.91 -12.38
N LYS A 155 18.94 -0.59 -12.22
CA LYS A 155 19.51 0.16 -11.11
C LYS A 155 18.92 -0.26 -9.77
N LEU A 156 17.61 -0.49 -9.71
CA LEU A 156 16.94 -0.99 -8.51
C LEU A 156 17.53 -2.34 -8.08
N ASP A 157 17.65 -3.30 -9.00
CA ASP A 157 18.18 -4.64 -8.68
C ASP A 157 19.60 -4.55 -8.09
N GLY A 158 20.45 -3.71 -8.69
CA GLY A 158 21.79 -3.43 -8.15
C GLY A 158 21.78 -2.83 -6.74
N TRP A 159 20.77 -2.04 -6.37
CA TRP A 159 20.59 -1.54 -5.00
C TRP A 159 20.10 -2.63 -4.04
N LEU A 160 19.12 -3.44 -4.47
CA LEU A 160 18.58 -4.54 -3.67
C LEU A 160 19.66 -5.59 -3.35
N GLU A 161 20.55 -5.87 -4.29
CA GLU A 161 21.72 -6.74 -4.10
C GLU A 161 22.71 -6.16 -3.09
N LYS A 162 23.10 -4.88 -3.24
CA LYS A 162 24.02 -4.19 -2.31
C LYS A 162 23.50 -4.11 -0.88
N LEU A 163 22.17 -4.09 -0.73
CA LEU A 163 21.46 -4.05 0.55
C LEU A 163 21.12 -5.45 1.08
N HIS A 164 21.38 -6.51 0.32
CA HIS A 164 21.02 -7.90 0.65
C HIS A 164 19.53 -8.11 0.95
N ILE A 165 18.66 -7.37 0.27
CA ILE A 165 17.20 -7.42 0.46
C ILE A 165 16.45 -8.01 -0.75
N LYS A 166 17.16 -8.49 -1.78
CA LYS A 166 16.58 -9.04 -3.01
C LYS A 166 15.49 -10.09 -2.77
N ARG A 167 15.73 -11.06 -1.85
CA ARG A 167 14.73 -12.11 -1.52
C ARG A 167 13.48 -11.56 -0.83
N LEU A 168 13.62 -10.53 0.00
CA LEU A 168 12.48 -9.90 0.67
C LEU A 168 11.68 -9.05 -0.32
N ALA A 169 12.36 -8.34 -1.23
CA ALA A 169 11.68 -7.65 -2.33
C ALA A 169 10.95 -8.62 -3.28
N GLN A 170 11.52 -9.81 -3.53
CA GLN A 170 10.84 -10.87 -4.29
C GLN A 170 9.60 -11.41 -3.54
N LEU A 171 9.69 -11.58 -2.22
CA LEU A 171 8.53 -11.95 -1.40
C LEU A 171 7.42 -10.90 -1.53
N GLU A 172 7.73 -9.61 -1.40
CA GLU A 172 6.76 -8.53 -1.61
C GLU A 172 6.14 -8.57 -3.01
N GLY A 173 6.98 -8.77 -4.04
CA GLY A 173 6.51 -8.93 -5.41
C GLY A 173 5.58 -10.13 -5.60
N SER A 174 5.86 -11.27 -4.96
CA SER A 174 5.02 -12.47 -5.06
C SER A 174 3.64 -12.31 -4.43
N ILE A 175 3.49 -11.39 -3.46
CA ILE A 175 2.19 -11.10 -2.84
C ILE A 175 1.32 -10.19 -3.74
N LEU A 176 1.95 -9.49 -4.69
CA LEU A 176 1.24 -8.64 -5.65
C LEU A 176 0.67 -9.41 -6.86
N ILE A 177 1.14 -10.64 -7.10
CA ILE A 177 0.70 -11.54 -8.17
C ILE A 177 -0.54 -12.32 -7.72
#